data_AF-A0A7X5SBT9-F1
#
_entry.id   AF-A0A7X5SBT9-F1
#
_cell.length_a   1.000
_cell.length_b   1.000
_cell.length_c   1.000
_cell.angle_alpha   90.00
_cell.angle_beta   90.00
_cell.angle_gamma   90.00
#
_symmetry.space_group_name_H-M   'P 1'
#
loop_
_entity.id
_entity.type
_entity.pdbx_description
1 polymer ?
#
loop_
_entity_poly.entity_id
_entity_poly.type
_entity_poly.pdbx_seq_one_letter_code
_entity_poly.pdbx_strand_id
1 'polypeptide(L)'
;IVDEAHERSLNVDFLLGYLARILPERPDLKVIITSATIDPESFAAHFATTAPDGERVPAPIIEVSGRTYPVEIRYRAHDEETEDDVDGLLAALRELDREPDGDVLVFLPGEAEIRDAMDAVRGLYAKDARPTEVLPLFGR
;
A
#
# COMPACT_ATOMS: atom_id res chain seq x y z
N ILE A 1 2.77 14.28 11.86
CA ILE A 1 1.85 13.35 11.19
C ILE A 1 2.59 12.04 11.06
N VAL A 2 1.99 10.94 11.48
CA VAL A 2 2.50 9.58 11.31
C VAL A 2 1.60 8.91 10.28
N ASP A 3 2.15 8.62 9.11
CA ASP A 3 1.40 8.06 7.98
C ASP A 3 1.65 6.56 7.85
N GLU A 4 0.71 5.86 7.19
CA GLU A 4 0.73 4.40 6.98
C GLU A 4 1.02 3.60 8.25
N ALA A 5 0.39 3.99 9.36
CA ALA A 5 0.60 3.36 10.66
C ALA A 5 0.21 1.86 10.71
N HIS A 6 -0.46 1.34 9.68
CA HIS A 6 -0.75 -0.09 9.55
C HIS A 6 0.46 -0.94 9.15
N GLU A 7 1.53 -0.36 8.60
CA GLU A 7 2.74 -1.11 8.22
C GLU A 7 3.46 -1.74 9.42
N ARG A 8 3.14 -1.32 10.66
CA ARG A 8 3.71 -1.83 11.93
C ARG A 8 5.22 -2.04 11.88
N SER A 9 5.93 -1.11 11.24
CA SER A 9 7.38 -1.14 11.25
C SER A 9 7.91 -0.81 12.65
N LEU A 10 9.09 -1.34 13.00
CA LEU A 10 9.73 -1.06 14.29
C LEU A 10 9.86 0.44 14.56
N ASN A 11 10.12 1.22 13.51
CA ASN A 11 10.24 2.67 13.60
C ASN A 11 8.89 3.33 13.94
N VAL A 12 7.80 2.89 13.32
CA VAL A 12 6.45 3.40 13.60
C VAL A 12 6.06 3.08 15.04
N ASP A 13 6.21 1.83 15.48
CA ASP A 13 5.87 1.43 16.84
C ASP A 13 6.69 2.18 17.90
N PHE A 14 8.00 2.33 17.65
CA PHE A 14 8.88 3.13 18.51
C PHE A 14 8.44 4.60 18.57
N LEU A 15 8.14 5.22 17.42
CA LEU A 15 7.69 6.61 17.36
C LEU A 15 6.36 6.79 18.09
N LEU A 16 5.40 5.90 17.92
CA LEU A 16 4.10 5.98 18.58
C LEU A 16 4.25 5.92 20.11
N GLY A 17 5.04 4.98 20.62
CA GLY A 17 5.33 4.88 22.05
C GLY A 17 6.06 6.11 22.60
N TYR A 18 6.96 6.71 21.82
CA TYR A 18 7.66 7.93 22.23
C TYR A 18 6.74 9.16 22.22
N LEU A 19 5.90 9.30 21.19
CA LEU A 19 4.92 10.40 21.07
C LEU A 19 3.90 10.37 22.20
N ALA A 20 3.38 9.20 22.56
CA ALA A 20 2.46 9.04 23.69
C ALA A 20 3.05 9.55 25.02
N ARG A 21 4.37 9.45 25.20
CA ARG A 21 5.07 9.95 26.40
C ARG A 21 5.30 11.46 26.38
N ILE A 22 5.56 12.05 25.21
CA ILE A 22 5.89 13.48 25.09
C ILE A 22 4.66 14.38 25.06
N LEU A 23 3.53 13.91 24.53
CA LEU A 23 2.32 14.72 24.39
C LEU A 23 1.88 15.43 25.69
N PRO A 24 1.92 14.79 26.88
CA PRO A 24 1.64 15.47 28.16
C PRO A 24 2.63 16.58 28.52
N GLU A 25 3.91 16.44 28.14
CA GLU A 25 4.98 17.42 28.41
C GLU A 25 4.99 18.56 27.37
N ARG A 26 4.37 18.34 26.21
CA ARG A 26 4.33 19.28 25.06
C ARG A 26 2.90 19.51 24.59
N PRO A 27 2.10 20.31 25.31
CA PRO A 27 0.69 20.57 24.95
C PRO A 27 0.52 21.33 23.63
N ASP A 28 1.57 21.98 23.14
CA ASP A 28 1.66 22.63 21.83
C ASP A 28 1.83 21.64 20.67
N LEU A 29 2.33 20.42 20.94
CA LEU A 29 2.51 19.38 19.93
C LEU A 29 1.16 18.74 19.58
N LYS A 30 0.89 18.64 18.28
CA LYS A 30 -0.26 17.90 17.73
C LYS A 30 0.24 16.72 16.90
N VAL A 31 -0.42 15.57 17.09
CA VAL A 31 -0.14 14.35 16.35
C VAL A 31 -1.41 13.95 15.60
N ILE A 32 -1.23 13.65 14.32
CA ILE A 32 -2.24 13.04 13.45
C ILE A 32 -1.65 11.70 13.02
N ILE A 33 -2.44 10.64 13.15
CA ILE A 33 -2.08 9.29 12.74
C ILE A 33 -3.05 8.91 11.61
N THR A 34 -2.50 8.55 10.46
CA THR A 34 -3.27 8.14 9.28
C THR A 34 -2.97 6.68 8.95
N SER A 35 -4.01 5.96 8.50
CA SER A 35 -3.90 4.56 8.10
C SER A 35 -5.12 4.10 7.31
N ALA A 36 -4.92 3.18 6.36
CA ALA A 36 -5.99 2.60 5.55
C ALA A 36 -6.62 1.32 6.14
N THR A 37 -5.90 0.56 6.96
CA THR A 37 -6.29 -0.83 7.34
C THR A 37 -6.15 -1.14 8.83
N ILE A 38 -5.98 -0.12 9.68
CA ILE A 38 -5.71 -0.31 11.11
C ILE A 38 -6.99 -0.57 11.92
N ASP A 39 -6.82 -1.07 13.14
CA ASP A 39 -7.81 -1.02 14.23
C ASP A 39 -7.74 0.38 14.87
N PRO A 40 -8.62 1.33 14.48
CA PRO A 40 -8.56 2.70 14.97
C PRO A 40 -8.91 2.80 16.45
N GLU A 41 -9.71 1.87 16.99
CA GLU A 41 -10.12 1.83 18.39
C GLU A 41 -8.93 1.57 19.31
N SER A 42 -8.08 0.60 18.97
CA SER A 42 -6.85 0.31 19.74
C SER A 42 -5.94 1.54 19.83
N PHE A 43 -5.80 2.28 18.72
CA PHE A 43 -4.99 3.51 18.68
C PHE A 43 -5.64 4.65 19.46
N ALA A 44 -6.95 4.84 19.31
CA ALA A 44 -7.70 5.84 20.05
C ALA A 44 -7.59 5.64 21.57
N ALA A 45 -7.64 4.39 22.03
CA ALA A 45 -7.44 4.02 23.42
C ALA A 45 -6.00 4.26 23.91
N HIS A 46 -5.00 3.94 23.08
CA HIS A 46 -3.58 4.15 23.41
C HIS A 46 -3.28 5.64 23.65
N PHE A 47 -3.80 6.52 22.80
CA PHE A 47 -3.63 7.98 22.88
C PHE A 47 -4.71 8.69 23.72
N ALA A 48 -5.46 7.96 24.55
CA ALA A 48 -6.49 8.55 25.39
C ALA A 48 -5.91 9.54 26.42
N THR A 49 -6.57 10.69 26.56
CA THR A 49 -6.25 11.74 27.54
C THR A 49 -7.14 11.64 28.76
N THR A 50 -6.73 12.22 29.89
CA THR A 50 -7.56 12.30 31.10
C THR A 50 -8.28 13.65 31.15
N ALA A 51 -9.61 13.63 31.22
CA ALA A 51 -10.44 14.82 31.41
C ALA A 51 -10.31 15.38 32.84
N PRO A 52 -10.75 16.63 33.10
CA PRO A 52 -10.63 17.26 34.42
C PRO A 52 -11.35 16.51 35.56
N ASP A 53 -12.35 15.70 35.24
CA ASP A 53 -13.12 14.85 36.16
C ASP A 53 -12.46 13.49 36.42
N GLY A 54 -11.33 13.20 35.78
CA GLY A 54 -10.59 11.94 35.90
C GLY A 54 -10.99 10.88 34.87
N GLU A 55 -11.95 11.14 33.99
CA GLU A 55 -12.36 10.20 32.95
C GLU A 55 -11.30 10.08 31.85
N ARG A 56 -11.09 8.86 31.31
CA ARG A 56 -10.22 8.64 30.15
C ARG A 56 -11.01 8.84 28.86
N VAL A 57 -10.65 9.86 28.10
CA VAL A 57 -11.26 10.19 26.82
C VAL A 57 -10.37 9.69 25.68
N PRO A 58 -10.84 8.75 24.83
CA PRO A 58 -10.07 8.25 23.69
C PRO A 58 -9.82 9.35 22.66
N ALA A 59 -8.75 9.20 21.88
CA ALA A 59 -8.48 10.13 20.78
C ALA A 59 -9.61 10.07 19.73
N PRO A 60 -9.98 11.21 19.12
CA PRO A 60 -11.03 11.23 18.11
C PRO A 60 -10.62 10.43 16.87
N ILE A 61 -11.52 9.59 16.39
CA ILE A 61 -11.38 8.86 15.13
C ILE A 61 -12.13 9.63 14.05
N ILE A 62 -11.47 9.89 12.92
CA ILE A 62 -12.06 10.53 11.75
C ILE A 62 -11.99 9.54 10.61
N GLU A 63 -13.14 9.04 10.17
CA GLU A 63 -13.24 8.17 9.00
C GLU A 63 -13.37 9.02 7.73
N VAL A 64 -12.47 8.78 6.78
CA VAL A 64 -12.52 9.38 5.45
C VAL A 64 -12.80 8.27 4.46
N SER A 65 -14.00 8.23 3.89
CA SER A 65 -14.34 7.25 2.86
C SER A 65 -13.72 7.63 1.52
N GLY A 66 -12.91 6.73 0.97
CA GLY A 66 -12.47 6.80 -0.42
C GLY A 66 -13.64 6.47 -1.36
N ARG A 67 -13.57 6.97 -2.59
CA ARG A 67 -14.45 6.48 -3.66
C ARG A 67 -13.89 5.16 -4.16
N THR A 68 -14.65 4.09 -4.02
CA THR A 68 -14.33 2.80 -4.63
C THR A 68 -15.13 2.63 -5.91
N TYR A 69 -14.54 1.92 -6.87
CA TYR A 69 -15.22 1.42 -8.05
C TYR A 69 -15.20 -0.11 -7.98
N PRO A 70 -16.19 -0.81 -8.56
CA PRO A 70 -16.19 -2.26 -8.57
C PRO A 70 -14.95 -2.79 -9.31
N VAL A 71 -14.32 -3.82 -8.74
CA VAL A 71 -13.16 -4.50 -9.33
C VAL A 71 -13.55 -5.96 -9.59
N GLU A 72 -13.36 -6.41 -10.82
CA GLU A 72 -13.49 -7.83 -11.19
C GLU A 72 -12.21 -8.57 -10.80
N ILE A 73 -12.33 -9.72 -10.12
CA ILE A 73 -11.19 -10.55 -9.74
C ILE A 73 -11.22 -11.84 -10.55
N ARG A 74 -10.15 -12.10 -11.30
CA ARG A 74 -9.96 -13.31 -12.10
C ARG A 74 -8.81 -14.12 -11.51
N TYR A 75 -9.03 -15.42 -11.32
CA TYR A 75 -8.03 -16.35 -10.80
C TYR A 75 -7.56 -17.29 -11.91
N ARG A 76 -6.26 -17.55 -11.95
CA ARG A 76 -5.64 -18.55 -12.83
C ARG A 76 -4.86 -19.53 -11.96
N ALA A 77 -4.92 -20.81 -12.30
CA ALA A 77 -4.02 -21.79 -11.71
C ALA A 77 -2.59 -21.48 -12.18
N HIS A 78 -1.64 -21.43 -11.25
CA HIS A 78 -0.22 -21.23 -11.53
C HIS A 78 0.53 -22.36 -10.85
N ASP A 79 1.43 -23.00 -11.58
CA ASP A 79 2.29 -24.06 -11.05
C ASP A 79 3.75 -23.56 -11.00
N GLU A 80 4.16 -23.11 -9.81
CA GLU A 80 5.49 -22.53 -9.56
C GLU A 80 6.65 -23.48 -9.91
N GLU A 81 6.42 -24.80 -10.00
CA GLU A 81 7.48 -25.76 -10.39
C GLU A 81 7.72 -25.81 -11.90
N THR A 82 6.74 -25.39 -12.70
CA THR A 82 6.76 -25.56 -14.16
C THR A 82 6.56 -24.29 -14.97
N GLU A 83 6.06 -23.22 -14.36
CA GLU A 83 5.73 -21.97 -15.04
C GLU A 83 6.66 -20.83 -14.57
N ASP A 84 7.23 -20.10 -15.53
CA ASP A 84 7.98 -18.88 -15.28
C ASP A 84 7.00 -17.73 -15.01
N ASP A 85 7.16 -17.04 -13.87
CA ASP A 85 6.34 -15.89 -13.48
C ASP A 85 6.33 -14.80 -14.56
N VAL A 86 7.45 -14.60 -15.28
CA VAL A 86 7.54 -13.62 -16.37
C VAL A 86 6.66 -14.03 -17.54
N ASP A 87 6.68 -15.30 -17.94
CA ASP A 87 5.82 -15.80 -19.03
C ASP A 87 4.33 -15.70 -18.66
N GLY A 88 4.00 -16.02 -17.41
CA GLY A 88 2.65 -15.86 -16.87
C GLY A 88 2.16 -14.41 -16.92
N LEU A 89 3.03 -13.47 -16.55
CA LEU A 89 2.80 -12.04 -16.66
C LEU A 89 2.57 -11.60 -18.12
N LEU A 90 3.45 -11.97 -19.04
CA LEU A 90 3.31 -11.61 -20.46
C LEU A 90 1.99 -12.14 -21.06
N ALA A 91 1.60 -13.36 -20.70
CA ALA A 91 0.33 -13.94 -21.11
C ALA A 91 -0.88 -13.19 -20.53
N ALA A 92 -0.81 -12.75 -19.27
CA ALA A 92 -1.85 -11.94 -18.65
C ALA A 92 -1.98 -10.57 -19.32
N LEU A 93 -0.88 -9.90 -19.66
CA LEU A 93 -0.89 -8.62 -20.35
C LEU A 93 -1.52 -8.72 -21.75
N ARG A 94 -1.18 -9.76 -22.53
CA ARG A 94 -1.83 -10.02 -23.83
C ARG A 94 -3.31 -10.39 -23.71
N GLU A 95 -3.75 -10.90 -22.58
CA GLU A 95 -5.18 -11.09 -22.30
C GLU A 95 -5.87 -9.74 -22.06
N LEU A 96 -5.24 -8.86 -21.27
CA LEU A 96 -5.72 -7.51 -20.98
C LEU A 96 -5.76 -6.60 -22.22
N ASP A 97 -4.94 -6.84 -23.25
CA ASP A 97 -5.00 -6.13 -24.54
C ASP A 97 -6.40 -6.24 -25.21
N ARG A 98 -7.26 -7.17 -24.77
CA ARG A 98 -8.64 -7.34 -25.28
C ARG A 98 -9.69 -6.55 -24.49
N GLU A 99 -9.31 -6.02 -23.34
CA GLU A 99 -10.16 -5.18 -22.49
C GLU A 99 -10.09 -3.70 -22.94
N PRO A 100 -10.96 -2.80 -22.45
CA PRO A 100 -10.87 -1.38 -22.75
C PRO A 100 -9.52 -0.76 -22.35
N ASP A 101 -9.09 0.27 -23.09
CA ASP A 101 -7.83 1.00 -22.85
C ASP A 101 -7.70 1.44 -21.36
N GLY A 102 -6.55 1.14 -20.73
CA GLY A 102 -6.24 1.51 -19.35
C GLY A 102 -4.79 1.17 -18.95
N ASP A 103 -4.32 1.74 -17.85
CA ASP A 103 -2.99 1.48 -17.30
C ASP A 103 -2.97 0.17 -16.49
N VAL A 104 -1.81 -0.49 -16.43
CA VAL A 104 -1.62 -1.73 -15.68
C VAL A 104 -0.58 -1.54 -14.58
N LEU A 105 -0.94 -1.95 -13.35
CA LEU A 105 -0.02 -2.03 -12.22
C LEU A 105 0.30 -3.51 -11.94
N VAL A 106 1.60 -3.84 -11.95
CA VAL A 106 2.09 -5.20 -11.68
C VAL A 106 2.88 -5.18 -10.38
N PHE A 107 2.57 -6.11 -9.47
CA PHE A 107 3.31 -6.31 -8.23
C PHE A 107 4.30 -7.45 -8.38
N LEU A 108 5.58 -7.16 -8.11
CA LEU A 108 6.69 -8.11 -8.21
C LEU A 108 7.52 -8.06 -6.91
N PRO A 109 8.22 -9.16 -6.54
CA PRO A 109 8.80 -9.31 -5.20
C PRO A 109 10.05 -8.45 -4.95
N GLY A 110 10.77 -8.03 -6.01
CA GLY A 110 12.05 -7.36 -5.85
C GLY A 110 12.53 -6.60 -7.08
N GLU A 111 13.61 -5.83 -6.91
CA GLU A 111 14.20 -5.01 -7.98
C GLU A 111 14.69 -5.85 -9.16
N ALA A 112 15.29 -7.02 -8.91
CA ALA A 112 15.80 -7.89 -9.98
C ALA A 112 14.65 -8.36 -10.87
N GLU A 113 13.59 -8.89 -10.26
CA GLU A 113 12.40 -9.39 -10.94
C GLU A 113 11.67 -8.26 -11.69
N ILE A 114 11.61 -7.05 -11.12
CA ILE A 114 11.05 -5.86 -11.79
C ILE A 114 11.83 -5.52 -13.06
N ARG A 115 13.16 -5.58 -13.02
CA ARG A 115 14.01 -5.26 -14.18
C ARG A 115 13.85 -6.30 -15.28
N ASP A 116 13.86 -7.58 -14.91
CA ASP A 116 13.69 -8.69 -15.86
C ASP A 116 12.31 -8.62 -16.53
N ALA A 117 11.24 -8.42 -15.75
CA ALA A 117 9.89 -8.24 -16.27
C ALA A 117 9.78 -6.99 -17.17
N MET A 118 10.40 -5.87 -16.78
CA MET A 118 10.39 -4.64 -17.58
C MET A 118 10.99 -4.86 -18.97
N ASP A 119 12.14 -5.53 -19.06
CA ASP A 119 12.79 -5.81 -20.34
C ASP A 119 11.97 -6.79 -21.19
N ALA A 120 11.38 -7.81 -20.57
CA ALA A 120 10.49 -8.75 -21.23
C ALA A 120 9.23 -8.05 -21.80
N VAL A 121 8.57 -7.19 -21.01
CA VAL A 121 7.37 -6.44 -21.43
C VAL A 121 7.72 -5.46 -22.56
N ARG A 122 8.84 -4.76 -22.48
CA ARG A 122 9.31 -3.90 -23.58
C ARG A 122 9.52 -4.70 -24.86
N GLY A 123 10.12 -5.89 -24.75
CA GLY A 123 10.28 -6.81 -25.88
C GLY A 123 8.94 -7.25 -26.47
N LEU A 124 7.97 -7.58 -25.61
CA LEU A 124 6.63 -8.01 -26.01
C LEU A 124 5.91 -6.96 -26.86
N TYR A 125 5.95 -5.69 -26.44
CA TYR A 125 5.23 -4.58 -27.09
C TYR A 125 6.07 -3.78 -28.11
N ALA A 126 7.33 -4.15 -28.36
CA ALA A 126 8.24 -3.38 -29.21
C ALA A 126 7.76 -3.15 -30.65
N LYS A 127 6.88 -4.00 -31.17
CA LYS A 127 6.35 -3.96 -32.54
C LYS A 127 4.91 -3.49 -32.62
N ASP A 128 4.29 -3.20 -31.49
CA ASP A 128 2.89 -2.82 -31.45
C ASP A 128 2.75 -1.39 -32.02
N ALA A 129 1.65 -1.16 -32.74
CA ALA A 129 1.42 0.12 -33.41
C ALA A 129 1.23 1.29 -32.44
N ARG A 130 0.80 0.99 -31.21
CA ARG A 130 0.71 1.94 -30.10
C ARG A 130 1.87 1.69 -29.15
N PRO A 131 2.68 2.71 -28.82
CA PRO A 131 3.78 2.54 -27.89
C PRO A 131 3.24 2.35 -26.46
N THR A 132 3.75 1.33 -25.77
CA THR A 132 3.50 1.09 -24.33
C THR A 132 4.65 1.65 -23.51
N GLU A 133 4.36 2.55 -22.56
CA GLU A 133 5.36 3.06 -21.63
C GLU A 133 5.51 2.10 -20.43
N VAL A 134 6.73 1.69 -20.13
CA VAL A 134 7.03 0.74 -19.03
C VAL A 134 7.90 1.43 -17.99
N LEU A 135 7.33 1.63 -16.80
CA LEU A 135 7.91 2.38 -15.69
C LEU A 135 8.17 1.47 -14.48
N PRO A 136 9.43 1.20 -14.11
CA PRO A 136 9.74 0.43 -12.92
C PRO A 136 9.60 1.28 -11.64
N LEU A 137 9.17 0.66 -10.55
CA LEU A 137 9.08 1.29 -9.22
C LEU A 137 9.53 0.30 -8.14
N PHE A 138 10.62 0.63 -7.43
CA PHE A 138 11.13 -0.12 -6.28
C PHE A 138 11.83 0.83 -5.30
N GLY A 139 11.99 0.38 -4.05
CA GLY A 139 12.72 1.11 -3.00
C GLY A 139 14.22 1.26 -3.31
N ARG A 140 14.90 2.10 -2.52
CA ARG A 140 16.37 2.25 -2.56
C ARG A 140 17.04 1.45 -1.46
#